data_AF-A0A8X8WK89-F1
#
_entry.id   AF-A0A8X8WK89-F1
#
_cell.length_a   1.000
_cell.length_b   1.000
_cell.length_c   1.000
_cell.angle_alpha   90.00
_cell.angle_beta   90.00
_cell.angle_gamma   90.00
#
_symmetry.space_group_name_H-M   'P 1'
#
loop_
_entity.id
_entity.type
_entity.pdbx_description
1 polymer ?
#
loop_
_entity_poly.entity_id
_entity_poly.type
_entity_poly.pdbx_seq_one_letter_code
_entity_poly.pdbx_strand_id
1 'polypeptide(L)'
;MDSEGAYTILYKSIFTALVDEFVKAAAAMNVKRVASVAPFGACFDSKTISSSKAGPDVPTVDFVLQSKRVYWRFYGWNTMVKAGEGVVCLAFVEAEPNLVGPLTSIAVGGYQMENHLLEFDVAAEKLGFSSSLLLRDTSCNKFGAT
;
A
#
# COMPACT_ATOMS: atom_id res chain seq x y z
N MET A 1 13.33 3.08 1.33
CA MET A 1 12.09 3.86 1.17
C MET A 1 12.37 4.86 0.07
N ASP A 2 11.42 5.06 -0.84
CA ASP A 2 11.57 5.92 -2.01
C ASP A 2 10.42 6.93 -2.02
N SER A 3 10.69 8.15 -1.57
CA SER A 3 9.70 9.23 -1.56
C SER A 3 9.55 9.90 -2.93
N GLU A 4 10.43 9.63 -3.89
CA GLU A 4 10.32 10.14 -5.26
C GLU A 4 9.37 9.26 -6.08
N GLY A 5 9.33 7.96 -5.79
CA GLY A 5 8.35 7.02 -6.30
C GLY A 5 6.97 7.16 -5.65
N ALA A 6 5.93 7.40 -6.45
CA ALA A 6 4.55 7.51 -5.95
C ALA A 6 4.06 6.19 -5.31
N TYR A 7 4.26 5.06 -5.97
CA TYR A 7 3.76 3.75 -5.52
C TYR A 7 4.91 2.82 -5.16
N THR A 8 4.62 1.86 -4.28
CA THR A 8 5.59 0.82 -3.91
C THR A 8 5.90 -0.05 -5.12
N ILE A 9 7.19 -0.15 -5.41
CA ILE A 9 7.73 -0.98 -6.48
C ILE A 9 8.20 -2.30 -5.88
N LEU A 10 7.78 -3.39 -6.50
CA LEU A 10 8.06 -4.76 -6.07
C LEU A 10 8.80 -5.52 -7.18
N TYR A 11 9.82 -6.27 -6.79
CA TYR A 11 10.42 -7.27 -7.68
C TYR A 11 9.34 -8.26 -8.14
N LYS A 12 9.46 -8.72 -9.39
CA LYS A 12 8.44 -9.52 -10.10
C LYS A 12 7.82 -10.64 -9.28
N SER A 13 8.63 -11.48 -8.63
CA SER A 13 8.10 -12.61 -7.85
C SER A 13 7.26 -12.17 -6.65
N ILE A 14 7.63 -11.08 -5.99
CA ILE A 14 6.89 -10.50 -4.86
C ILE A 14 5.62 -9.84 -5.35
N PHE A 15 5.70 -9.09 -6.46
CA PHE A 15 4.54 -8.47 -7.09
C PHE A 15 3.47 -9.51 -7.46
N THR A 16 3.86 -10.57 -8.18
CA THR A 16 2.94 -11.65 -8.57
C THR A 16 2.29 -12.30 -7.35
N ALA A 17 3.08 -12.65 -6.34
CA ALA A 17 2.56 -13.27 -5.11
C ALA A 17 1.58 -12.35 -4.37
N LEU A 18 1.90 -11.07 -4.23
CA LEU A 18 1.02 -10.09 -3.59
C LEU A 18 -0.30 -9.95 -4.35
N VAL A 19 -0.24 -9.78 -5.68
CA VAL A 19 -1.44 -9.63 -6.51
C VAL A 19 -2.34 -10.85 -6.41
N ASP A 20 -1.77 -12.05 -6.50
CA ASP A 20 -2.54 -13.30 -6.45
C ASP A 20 -3.24 -13.50 -5.10
N GLU A 21 -2.53 -13.31 -4.00
CA GLU A 21 -3.11 -13.46 -2.66
C GLU A 21 -4.11 -12.34 -2.34
N PHE A 22 -3.85 -11.11 -2.74
CA PHE A 22 -4.77 -10.00 -2.53
C PHE A 22 -6.08 -10.22 -3.29
N VAL A 23 -6.02 -10.70 -4.54
CA VAL A 23 -7.23 -11.02 -5.32
C VAL A 23 -8.04 -12.13 -4.67
N LYS A 24 -7.40 -13.18 -4.14
CA LYS A 24 -8.09 -14.26 -3.42
C LYS A 24 -8.78 -13.73 -2.16
N ALA A 25 -8.07 -12.94 -1.36
CA ALA A 25 -8.62 -12.34 -0.14
C ALA A 25 -9.77 -11.37 -0.44
N ALA A 26 -9.64 -10.55 -1.48
CA ALA A 26 -10.68 -9.62 -1.91
C ALA A 26 -11.94 -10.36 -2.39
N ALA A 27 -11.77 -11.45 -3.13
CA ALA A 27 -12.90 -12.29 -3.55
C ALA A 27 -13.65 -12.90 -2.35
N ALA A 28 -12.94 -13.31 -1.29
CA ALA A 28 -13.56 -13.79 -0.04
C ALA A 28 -14.36 -12.70 0.69
N MET A 29 -14.10 -11.42 0.40
CA MET A 29 -14.85 -10.26 0.89
C MET A 29 -15.96 -9.81 -0.07
N ASN A 30 -16.25 -10.57 -1.14
CA ASN A 30 -17.19 -10.20 -2.22
C ASN A 30 -16.79 -8.95 -3.02
N VAL A 31 -15.51 -8.58 -3.00
CA VAL A 31 -14.97 -7.50 -3.83
C VAL A 31 -14.74 -8.02 -5.25
N LYS A 32 -15.39 -7.40 -6.23
CA LYS A 32 -15.39 -7.88 -7.61
C LYS A 32 -14.18 -7.37 -8.39
N ARG A 33 -13.36 -8.28 -8.90
CA ARG A 33 -12.26 -7.95 -9.83
C ARG A 33 -12.79 -7.46 -11.17
N VAL A 34 -12.11 -6.46 -11.76
CA VAL A 34 -12.35 -5.95 -13.11
C VAL A 34 -11.04 -5.97 -13.91
N ALA A 35 -11.09 -5.53 -15.17
CA ALA A 35 -9.89 -5.39 -15.99
C ALA A 35 -8.86 -4.48 -15.31
N SER A 36 -7.61 -4.92 -15.29
CA SER A 36 -6.51 -4.13 -14.71
C SER A 36 -6.22 -2.90 -15.55
N VAL A 37 -5.91 -1.79 -14.88
CA VAL A 37 -5.50 -0.52 -15.50
C VAL A 37 -4.02 -0.35 -15.24
N ALA A 38 -3.21 -0.21 -16.30
CA ALA A 38 -1.78 0.01 -16.16
C ALA A 38 -1.49 1.27 -15.32
N PRO A 39 -0.48 1.26 -14.44
CA PRO A 39 0.54 0.21 -14.25
C PRO A 39 0.17 -0.89 -13.22
N PHE A 40 -1.10 -0.99 -12.80
CA PHE A 40 -1.51 -1.84 -11.69
C PHE A 40 -1.86 -3.27 -12.11
N GLY A 41 -1.51 -4.26 -11.29
CA GLY A 41 -1.74 -5.69 -11.58
C GLY A 41 -3.15 -6.20 -11.26
N ALA A 42 -3.88 -5.53 -10.37
CA ALA A 42 -5.25 -5.90 -10.01
C ALA A 42 -6.11 -4.67 -9.75
N CYS A 43 -7.32 -4.68 -10.32
CA CYS A 43 -8.32 -3.65 -10.13
C CYS A 43 -9.68 -4.25 -9.83
N PHE A 44 -10.53 -3.46 -9.19
CA PHE A 44 -11.80 -3.88 -8.62
C PHE A 44 -12.90 -2.85 -8.89
N ASP A 45 -14.13 -3.34 -8.95
CA ASP A 45 -15.34 -2.52 -9.05
C ASP A 45 -15.56 -1.79 -7.72
N SER A 46 -15.40 -0.46 -7.74
CA SER A 46 -15.52 0.36 -6.54
C SER A 46 -16.91 0.29 -5.90
N LYS A 47 -17.95 -0.12 -6.64
CA LYS A 47 -19.31 -0.27 -6.12
C LYS A 47 -19.47 -1.50 -5.21
N THR A 48 -18.51 -2.43 -5.27
CA THR A 48 -18.50 -3.64 -4.45
C THR A 48 -17.69 -3.52 -3.16
N ILE A 49 -17.15 -2.33 -2.89
CA ILE A 49 -16.27 -2.07 -1.76
C ILE A 49 -16.94 -1.08 -0.81
N SER A 50 -17.10 -1.49 0.45
CA SER A 50 -17.55 -0.62 1.54
C SER A 50 -16.47 0.40 1.91
N SER A 51 -16.87 1.46 2.62
CA SER A 51 -15.92 2.42 3.21
C SER A 51 -15.63 2.07 4.67
N SER A 52 -14.38 2.24 5.08
CA SER A 52 -13.93 2.16 6.47
C SER A 52 -13.30 3.48 6.93
N LYS A 53 -12.95 3.60 8.22
CA LYS A 53 -12.19 4.75 8.73
C LYS A 53 -10.86 4.97 8.01
N ALA A 54 -10.21 3.88 7.56
CA ALA A 54 -8.90 3.92 6.91
C ALA A 54 -8.99 3.67 5.40
N GLY A 55 -10.06 4.17 4.76
CA GLY A 55 -10.28 4.08 3.32
C GLY A 55 -11.12 2.88 2.90
N PRO A 56 -11.06 2.46 1.62
CA PRO A 56 -11.80 1.30 1.10
C PRO A 56 -11.62 0.05 1.96
N ASP A 57 -12.71 -0.67 2.23
CA ASP A 57 -12.72 -1.88 3.03
C ASP A 57 -12.29 -3.08 2.17
N VAL A 58 -11.00 -3.34 2.18
CA VAL A 58 -10.31 -4.35 1.39
C VAL A 58 -9.32 -5.11 2.28
N PRO A 59 -8.73 -6.23 1.81
CA PRO A 59 -7.68 -6.91 2.56
C PRO A 59 -6.54 -5.94 2.93
N THR A 60 -6.08 -6.01 4.17
CA THR A 60 -4.88 -5.27 4.62
C THR A 60 -3.61 -5.94 4.12
N VAL A 61 -2.56 -5.15 3.88
CA VAL A 61 -1.23 -5.67 3.53
C VAL A 61 -0.29 -5.38 4.70
N ASP A 62 0.37 -6.42 5.22
CA ASP A 62 1.30 -6.30 6.34
C ASP A 62 2.73 -6.57 5.89
N PHE A 63 3.63 -5.61 6.14
CA PHE A 63 5.07 -5.86 6.06
C PHE A 63 5.56 -6.34 7.41
N VAL A 64 5.72 -7.65 7.55
CA VAL A 64 6.26 -8.30 8.75
C VAL A 64 7.78 -8.11 8.77
N LEU A 65 8.30 -7.60 9.89
CA LEU A 65 9.72 -7.25 10.05
C LEU A 65 10.44 -8.29 10.92
N GLN A 66 11.21 -7.85 11.92
CA GLN A 66 12.09 -8.70 12.74
C GLN A 66 11.35 -9.78 13.55
N SER A 67 10.02 -9.68 13.69
CA SER A 67 9.21 -10.74 14.29
C SER A 67 7.76 -10.66 13.79
N LYS A 68 6.99 -11.74 13.97
CA LYS A 68 5.56 -11.78 13.67
C LYS A 68 4.72 -10.73 14.43
N ARG A 69 5.26 -10.15 15.50
CA ARG A 69 4.61 -9.11 16.30
C ARG A 69 4.94 -7.69 15.84
N VAL A 70 5.95 -7.52 15.00
CA VAL A 70 6.37 -6.22 14.48
C VAL A 70 6.06 -6.20 12.99
N TYR A 71 4.97 -5.53 12.65
CA TYR A 71 4.51 -5.39 11.28
C TYR A 71 4.04 -3.97 11.03
N TRP A 72 4.30 -3.47 9.83
CA TRP A 72 3.73 -2.23 9.34
C TRP A 72 2.53 -2.56 8.45
N ARG A 73 1.34 -2.16 8.91
CA ARG A 73 0.06 -2.48 8.26
C ARG A 73 -0.43 -1.35 7.37
N PHE A 74 -0.77 -1.69 6.14
CA PHE A 74 -1.40 -0.82 5.16
C PHE A 74 -2.87 -1.16 5.00
N TYR A 75 -3.72 -0.13 5.09
CA TYR A 75 -5.17 -0.22 4.89
C TYR A 75 -5.56 0.25 3.49
N GLY A 76 -6.85 0.16 3.13
CA GLY A 76 -7.35 0.57 1.83
C GLY A 76 -6.92 1.97 1.39
N TRP A 77 -6.78 2.92 2.31
CA TRP A 77 -6.25 4.27 1.99
C TRP A 77 -4.85 4.22 1.37
N ASN A 78 -4.01 3.29 1.80
CA ASN A 78 -2.63 3.14 1.38
C ASN A 78 -2.45 2.10 0.27
N THR A 79 -3.44 1.23 0.07
CA THR A 79 -3.36 0.10 -0.87
C THR A 79 -4.26 0.25 -2.09
N MET A 80 -5.26 1.14 -2.08
CA MET A 80 -6.24 1.27 -3.16
C MET A 80 -6.26 2.67 -3.77
N VAL A 81 -5.95 2.76 -5.06
CA VAL A 81 -5.97 4.02 -5.82
C VAL A 81 -7.12 4.05 -6.83
N LYS A 82 -7.78 5.19 -6.98
CA LYS A 82 -8.77 5.38 -8.04
C LYS A 82 -8.07 5.47 -9.39
N ALA A 83 -8.34 4.51 -10.28
CA ALA A 83 -7.73 4.43 -11.60
C ALA A 83 -8.69 4.75 -12.76
N GLY A 84 -9.97 5.01 -12.44
CA GLY A 84 -10.97 5.39 -13.41
C GLY A 84 -12.35 5.57 -12.77
N GLU A 85 -13.36 5.80 -13.59
CA GLU A 85 -14.75 5.82 -13.13
C GLU A 85 -15.17 4.39 -12.72
N GLY A 86 -15.58 4.22 -11.46
CA GLY A 86 -16.00 2.92 -10.94
C GLY A 86 -14.86 1.91 -10.72
N VAL A 87 -13.59 2.30 -10.92
CA VAL A 87 -12.44 1.40 -10.85
C VAL A 87 -11.43 1.88 -9.81
N VAL A 88 -11.10 0.99 -8.87
CA VAL A 88 -10.00 1.15 -7.91
C VAL A 88 -8.99 0.02 -8.07
N CYS A 89 -7.70 0.32 -7.96
CA CYS A 89 -6.62 -0.62 -8.21
C CYS A 89 -5.70 -0.78 -7.01
N LEU A 90 -5.13 -1.98 -6.88
CA LEU A 90 -4.08 -2.27 -5.90
C LEU A 90 -2.83 -1.45 -6.25
N ALA A 91 -2.48 -0.52 -5.38
CA ALA A 91 -1.48 0.54 -5.59
C ALA A 91 -0.02 0.07 -5.39
N PHE A 92 0.31 -1.09 -5.95
CA PHE A 92 1.67 -1.65 -6.02
C PHE A 92 2.03 -1.89 -7.49
N VAL A 93 3.30 -1.73 -7.84
CA VAL A 93 3.78 -1.79 -9.24
C VAL A 93 4.92 -2.80 -9.38
N GLU A 94 4.93 -3.54 -10.49
CA GLU A 94 6.04 -4.43 -10.84
C GLU A 94 7.27 -3.62 -11.27
N ALA A 95 8.45 -3.98 -10.76
CA ALA A 95 9.70 -3.38 -11.21
C ALA A 95 9.97 -3.68 -12.69
N GLU A 96 10.39 -2.66 -13.46
CA GLU A 96 10.75 -2.84 -14.86
C GLU A 96 12.05 -3.67 -15.03
N PRO A 97 12.15 -4.58 -16.01
CA PRO A 97 13.30 -5.47 -16.16
C PRO A 97 14.59 -4.79 -16.64
N ASN A 98 14.51 -3.61 -17.26
CA ASN A 98 15.57 -3.07 -18.13
C ASN A 98 16.42 -1.96 -17.49
N LEU A 99 16.06 -1.52 -16.29
CA LEU A 99 16.94 -0.74 -15.43
C LEU A 99 17.51 -1.75 -14.46
N VAL A 100 18.83 -2.00 -14.51
CA VAL A 100 19.64 -2.80 -13.57
C VAL A 100 18.76 -3.29 -12.41
N GLY A 101 18.24 -4.52 -12.51
CA GLY A 101 17.09 -4.99 -11.72
C GLY A 101 17.17 -4.49 -10.28
N PRO A 102 16.05 -4.07 -9.67
CA PRO A 102 16.08 -3.06 -8.63
C PRO A 102 17.08 -3.48 -7.55
N LEU A 103 18.05 -2.60 -7.23
CA LEU A 103 19.02 -2.81 -6.14
C LEU A 103 18.33 -3.21 -4.82
N THR A 104 17.02 -2.96 -4.72
CA THR A 104 16.14 -3.27 -3.60
C THR A 104 14.90 -4.05 -4.08
N SER A 105 14.59 -5.21 -3.48
CA SER A 105 13.42 -6.02 -3.90
C SER A 105 12.06 -5.39 -3.57
N ILE A 106 12.01 -4.48 -2.60
CA ILE A 106 10.82 -3.74 -2.16
C ILE A 106 11.23 -2.28 -1.94
N ALA A 107 10.74 -1.37 -2.78
CA ALA A 107 10.92 0.06 -2.59
C ALA A 107 9.58 0.68 -2.18
N VAL A 108 9.42 0.98 -0.89
CA VAL A 108 8.17 1.56 -0.34
C VAL A 108 8.00 2.99 -0.85
N GLY A 109 6.93 3.21 -1.62
CA GLY A 109 6.60 4.49 -2.26
C GLY A 109 5.82 5.45 -1.37
N GLY A 110 5.76 6.72 -1.77
CA GLY A 110 5.10 7.81 -1.05
C GLY A 110 3.65 7.52 -0.65
N TYR A 111 2.86 6.97 -1.58
CA TYR A 111 1.44 6.68 -1.39
C TYR A 111 1.19 5.71 -0.22
N GLN A 112 2.06 4.71 -0.05
CA GLN A 112 1.95 3.78 1.09
C GLN A 112 2.34 4.45 2.41
N MET A 113 3.22 5.44 2.38
CA MET A 113 3.67 6.17 3.57
C MET A 113 2.67 7.24 4.05
N GLU A 114 1.71 7.63 3.21
CA GLU A 114 0.72 8.64 3.57
C GLU A 114 -0.04 8.30 4.85
N ASN A 115 -0.29 9.32 5.66
CA ASN A 115 -1.02 9.23 6.93
C ASN A 115 -0.44 8.18 7.91
N HIS A 116 0.87 7.94 7.83
CA HIS A 116 1.67 7.32 8.87
C HIS A 116 2.68 8.34 9.40
N LEU A 117 2.90 8.33 10.72
CA LEU A 117 4.05 9.00 11.30
C LEU A 117 5.25 8.07 11.18
N LEU A 118 6.32 8.55 10.54
CA LEU A 118 7.57 7.84 10.36
C LEU A 118 8.68 8.57 11.10
N GLU A 119 9.39 7.86 11.96
CA GLU A 119 10.48 8.40 12.77
C GLU A 119 11.78 7.72 12.38
N PHE A 120 12.74 8.50 11.89
CA PHE A 120 14.07 8.04 11.54
C PHE A 120 15.03 8.43 12.68
N ASP A 121 15.21 7.54 13.64
CA ASP A 121 16.20 7.72 14.69
C ASP A 121 17.55 7.21 14.20
N VAL A 122 18.31 8.12 13.58
CA VAL A 122 19.64 7.83 13.00
C VAL A 122 20.65 7.45 14.09
N ALA A 123 20.54 8.03 15.28
CA ALA A 123 21.47 7.76 16.38
C ALA A 123 21.27 6.35 16.95
N ALA A 124 20.02 5.89 17.01
CA ALA A 124 19.69 4.54 17.46
C ALA A 124 19.60 3.49 16.33
N GLU A 125 19.84 3.89 15.07
CA GLU A 125 19.70 3.06 13.87
C GLU A 125 18.31 2.41 13.75
N LYS A 126 17.25 3.17 14.05
CA LYS A 126 15.87 2.66 14.11
C LYS A 126 14.92 3.44 13.22
N LEU A 127 13.99 2.69 12.63
CA LEU A 127 12.80 3.23 12.00
C LEU A 127 11.58 2.95 12.89
N GLY A 128 10.95 4.01 13.38
CA GLY A 128 9.64 3.98 14.00
C GLY A 128 8.54 4.25 12.98
N PHE A 129 7.42 3.56 13.11
CA PHE A 129 6.23 3.80 12.30
C PHE A 129 4.96 3.68 13.14
N SER A 130 3.99 4.54 12.90
CA SER A 130 2.67 4.42 13.52
C SER A 130 1.78 3.41 12.78
N SER A 131 0.65 3.04 13.37
CA SER A 131 -0.52 2.62 12.57
C SER A 131 -1.08 3.82 11.80
N SER A 132 -1.93 3.59 10.79
CA SER A 132 -2.61 4.68 10.07
C SER A 132 -3.26 5.67 11.04
N LEU A 133 -2.92 6.96 10.85
CA LEU A 133 -3.45 8.07 11.65
C LEU A 133 -4.96 8.24 11.47
N LEU A 134 -5.51 7.81 10.33
CA LEU A 134 -6.93 7.88 10.03
C LEU A 134 -7.79 7.08 11.01
N LEU A 135 -7.24 5.99 11.58
CA LEU A 135 -7.91 5.22 12.63
C LEU A 135 -8.06 6.00 13.95
N ARG A 136 -7.27 7.06 14.12
CA ARG A 136 -7.28 7.98 15.27
C ARG A 136 -7.96 9.30 14.94
N ASP A 137 -8.75 9.32 13.86
CA ASP A 137 -9.48 10.49 13.37
C ASP A 137 -8.56 11.71 13.09
N THR A 138 -7.27 11.46 12.78
CA THR A 138 -6.26 12.47 12.43
C THR A 138 -5.50 12.12 11.14
N SER A 139 -4.71 13.05 10.61
CA SER A 139 -3.98 12.91 9.36
C SER A 139 -2.77 13.84 9.35
N CYS A 140 -1.78 13.59 8.49
CA CYS A 140 -0.55 14.39 8.48
C CYS A 140 -0.82 15.88 8.22
N ASN A 141 -1.83 16.21 7.42
CA ASN A 141 -2.23 17.60 7.13
C ASN A 141 -2.91 18.32 8.31
N LYS A 142 -3.28 17.62 9.39
CA LYS A 142 -3.80 18.24 10.63
C LYS A 142 -2.67 18.61 11.60
N PHE A 143 -1.43 18.29 11.27
CA PHE A 143 -0.28 18.75 12.04
C PHE A 143 -0.07 20.24 11.74
N GLY A 144 -0.21 21.09 12.76
CA GLY A 144 -0.01 22.53 12.63
C GLY A 144 1.48 22.84 12.45
N ALA A 145 1.89 23.18 11.24
CA ALA A 145 3.12 23.92 11.00
C ALA A 145 2.78 25.41 11.09
N THR A 146 3.11 26.04 12.22
CA THR A 146 3.10 27.50 12.38
C THR A 146 4.39 28.10 11.84
#